data_AF-A0A2Z7BJD9-F1
#
_entry.id   AF-A0A2Z7BJD9-F1
#
_cell.length_a   1.000
_cell.length_b   1.000
_cell.length_c   1.000
_cell.angle_alpha   90.00
_cell.angle_beta   90.00
_cell.angle_gamma   90.00
#
_symmetry.space_group_name_H-M   'P 1'
#
loop_
_entity.id
_entity.type
_entity.pdbx_description
1 polymer ?
#
loop_
_entity_poly.entity_id
_entity_poly.type
_entity_poly.pdbx_seq_one_letter_code
_entity_poly.pdbx_strand_id
1 'polypeptide(L)'
;REREFDNLKQGNMKVSEYARQISSLLMYVPHVANQERTKRNKFMKGLRPDLFRMVLSGSPATYAEAMDRAVDIEESLLEAQAPVQPLVRRTFQPVQDVSQSFQSPLGSQQSNLQN
;
A
#
# COMPACT_ATOMS: atom_id res chain seq x y z
N ARG A 1 -17.22 -30.95 1.00
CA ARG A 1 -16.35 -29.94 1.63
C ARG A 1 -14.92 -30.01 1.08
N GLU A 2 -14.29 -31.18 0.96
CA GLU A 2 -12.94 -31.31 0.38
C GLU A 2 -12.84 -30.84 -1.08
N ARG A 3 -13.74 -31.31 -1.98
CA ARG A 3 -13.82 -30.79 -3.35
C ARG A 3 -14.10 -29.29 -3.43
N GLU A 4 -14.86 -28.75 -2.48
CA GLU A 4 -15.18 -27.31 -2.41
C GLU A 4 -13.94 -26.53 -2.00
N PHE A 5 -13.20 -27.04 -1.02
CA PHE A 5 -11.90 -26.51 -0.65
C PHE A 5 -10.97 -26.49 -1.84
N ASP A 6 -10.77 -27.60 -2.54
CA ASP A 6 -9.85 -27.69 -3.69
C ASP A 6 -10.22 -26.76 -4.84
N ASN A 7 -11.52 -26.58 -5.11
CA ASN A 7 -12.00 -25.69 -6.16
C ASN A 7 -12.11 -24.22 -5.73
N LEU A 8 -11.98 -23.90 -4.43
CA LEU A 8 -12.07 -22.54 -3.95
C LEU A 8 -10.92 -21.68 -4.50
N LYS A 9 -11.31 -20.63 -5.21
CA LYS A 9 -10.46 -19.55 -5.73
C LYS A 9 -11.06 -18.21 -5.32
N GLN A 10 -10.24 -17.19 -5.20
CA GLN A 10 -10.66 -15.83 -4.86
C GLN A 10 -11.64 -15.28 -5.90
N GLY A 11 -11.37 -15.47 -7.19
CA GLY A 11 -12.23 -14.95 -8.26
C GLY A 11 -12.39 -13.42 -8.13
N ASN A 12 -13.63 -12.94 -8.06
CA ASN A 12 -13.95 -11.51 -7.86
C ASN A 12 -14.16 -11.13 -6.39
N MET A 13 -13.97 -12.06 -5.44
CA MET A 13 -14.15 -11.78 -4.02
C MET A 13 -12.99 -10.96 -3.48
N LYS A 14 -13.26 -10.17 -2.43
CA LYS A 14 -12.19 -9.56 -1.65
C LYS A 14 -11.35 -10.65 -0.98
N VAL A 15 -10.08 -10.36 -0.73
CA VAL A 15 -9.16 -11.26 -0.02
C VAL A 15 -9.72 -11.65 1.35
N SER A 16 -10.34 -10.71 2.06
CA SER A 16 -10.96 -10.96 3.36
C SER A 16 -12.13 -11.96 3.30
N GLU A 17 -12.98 -11.88 2.28
CA GLU A 17 -14.08 -12.82 2.04
C GLU A 17 -13.56 -14.20 1.65
N TYR A 18 -12.56 -14.24 0.76
CA TYR A 18 -11.90 -15.47 0.36
C TYR A 18 -11.24 -16.19 1.55
N ALA A 19 -10.54 -15.46 2.41
CA ALA A 19 -9.91 -16.00 3.61
C ALA A 19 -10.94 -16.55 4.61
N ARG A 20 -12.08 -15.87 4.77
CA ARG A 20 -13.21 -16.37 5.60
C ARG A 20 -13.73 -17.70 5.08
N GLN A 21 -13.86 -17.87 3.77
CA GLN A 21 -14.29 -19.14 3.18
C GLN A 21 -13.25 -20.25 3.38
N ILE A 22 -11.96 -19.97 3.24
CA ILE A 22 -10.91 -20.94 3.59
C ILE A 22 -11.05 -21.36 5.06
N SER A 23 -11.16 -20.41 5.99
CA SER A 23 -11.28 -20.71 7.42
C SER A 23 -12.51 -21.58 7.73
N SER A 24 -13.64 -21.32 7.07
CA SER A 24 -14.84 -22.15 7.19
C SER A 24 -14.61 -23.57 6.68
N LEU A 25 -13.97 -23.72 5.51
CA LEU A 25 -13.71 -25.03 4.92
C LEU A 25 -12.66 -25.83 5.69
N LEU A 26 -11.66 -25.18 6.28
CA LEU A 26 -10.64 -25.82 7.11
C LEU A 26 -11.23 -26.56 8.32
N MET A 27 -12.37 -26.11 8.85
CA MET A 27 -13.07 -26.85 9.92
C MET A 27 -13.54 -28.23 9.48
N TYR A 28 -13.74 -28.44 8.18
CA TYR A 28 -14.19 -29.70 7.60
C TYR A 28 -13.07 -30.54 6.98
N VAL A 29 -11.84 -30.01 6.92
CA VAL A 29 -10.63 -30.72 6.45
C VAL A 29 -9.47 -30.53 7.44
N PRO A 30 -9.55 -31.16 8.63
CA PRO A 30 -8.57 -30.97 9.71
C PRO A 30 -7.15 -31.41 9.31
N HIS A 31 -7.03 -32.35 8.37
CA HIS A 31 -5.73 -32.81 7.86
C HIS A 31 -4.95 -31.70 7.15
N VAL A 32 -5.64 -30.73 6.51
CA VAL A 32 -5.03 -29.53 5.94
C VAL A 32 -4.86 -28.43 6.98
N ALA A 33 -5.83 -28.27 7.88
CA ALA A 33 -5.81 -27.23 8.90
C ALA A 33 -4.57 -27.31 9.81
N ASN A 34 -4.13 -28.53 10.13
CA ASN A 34 -2.95 -28.78 10.97
C ASN A 34 -1.61 -28.57 10.23
N GLN A 35 -1.62 -28.38 8.91
CA GLN A 35 -0.42 -28.21 8.11
C GLN A 35 -0.33 -26.79 7.59
N GLU A 36 0.42 -25.94 8.29
CA GLU A 36 0.54 -24.51 7.94
C GLU A 36 1.02 -24.31 6.49
N ARG A 37 2.04 -25.07 6.06
CA ARG A 37 2.55 -25.00 4.68
C ARG A 37 1.49 -25.34 3.65
N THR A 38 0.68 -26.37 3.91
CA THR A 38 -0.39 -26.80 3.00
C THR A 38 -1.50 -25.76 2.94
N LYS A 39 -1.91 -25.24 4.10
CA LYS A 39 -2.89 -24.14 4.22
C LYS A 39 -2.44 -22.88 3.48
N ARG A 40 -1.19 -22.44 3.70
CA ARG A 40 -0.57 -21.32 3.00
C ARG A 40 -0.57 -21.55 1.49
N ASN A 41 -0.07 -22.70 1.04
CA ASN A 41 0.01 -23.01 -0.39
C ASN A 41 -1.38 -23.04 -1.03
N LYS A 42 -2.39 -23.52 -0.31
CA LYS A 42 -3.77 -23.52 -0.79
C LYS A 42 -4.30 -22.10 -0.99
N PHE A 43 -4.12 -21.23 0.00
CA PHE A 43 -4.50 -19.82 -0.09
C PHE A 43 -3.80 -19.14 -1.26
N MET A 44 -2.48 -19.26 -1.34
CA MET A 44 -1.69 -18.69 -2.42
C MET A 44 -2.18 -19.14 -3.80
N LYS A 45 -2.42 -20.45 -4.00
CA LYS A 45 -2.89 -20.99 -5.29
C LYS A 45 -4.27 -20.50 -5.72
N GLY A 46 -5.12 -20.08 -4.78
CA GLY A 46 -6.44 -19.56 -5.11
C GLY A 46 -6.51 -18.04 -5.18
N LEU A 47 -5.46 -17.30 -4.82
CA LEU A 47 -5.41 -15.85 -5.01
C LEU A 47 -5.51 -15.47 -6.50
N ARG A 48 -5.99 -14.24 -6.75
CA ARG A 48 -5.92 -13.66 -8.09
C ARG A 48 -4.44 -13.54 -8.55
N PRO A 49 -4.14 -13.69 -9.85
CA PRO A 49 -2.76 -13.73 -10.33
C PRO A 49 -1.92 -12.48 -10.01
N ASP A 50 -2.56 -11.31 -9.99
CA ASP A 50 -1.96 -10.03 -9.61
C ASP A 50 -1.51 -10.04 -8.14
N LEU A 51 -2.42 -10.40 -7.22
CA LEU A 51 -2.13 -10.51 -5.80
C LEU A 51 -1.13 -11.62 -5.50
N PHE A 52 -1.25 -12.78 -6.15
CA PHE A 52 -0.35 -13.92 -5.96
C PHE A 52 1.12 -13.52 -6.14
N ARG A 53 1.44 -12.80 -7.23
CA ARG A 53 2.82 -12.40 -7.54
C ARG A 53 3.36 -11.41 -6.50
N MET A 54 2.55 -10.45 -6.08
CA MET A 54 2.94 -9.44 -5.09
C MET A 54 3.13 -10.07 -3.71
N VAL A 55 2.22 -10.94 -3.27
CA VAL A 55 2.34 -11.66 -2.00
C VAL A 55 3.53 -12.62 -2.03
N LEU A 56 3.75 -13.33 -3.14
CA LEU A 56 4.88 -14.25 -3.29
C LEU A 56 6.23 -13.53 -3.18
N SER A 57 6.34 -12.30 -3.67
CA SER A 57 7.57 -11.49 -3.58
C SER A 57 8.01 -11.24 -2.13
N GLY A 58 7.06 -11.14 -1.20
CA GLY A 58 7.32 -11.00 0.22
C GLY A 58 7.72 -12.31 0.92
N SER A 59 7.70 -13.45 0.19
CA SER A 59 8.07 -14.77 0.69
C SER A 59 7.44 -15.14 2.05
N PRO A 60 6.11 -15.06 2.21
CA PRO A 60 5.48 -15.25 3.52
C PRO A 60 5.77 -16.65 4.06
N ALA A 61 6.22 -16.76 5.31
CA ALA A 61 6.52 -18.04 5.93
C ALA A 61 5.23 -18.78 6.31
N THR A 62 4.23 -18.04 6.77
CA THR A 62 3.00 -18.58 7.37
C THR A 62 1.75 -18.23 6.56
N TYR A 63 0.63 -18.89 6.86
CA TYR A 63 -0.67 -18.54 6.27
C TYR A 63 -1.17 -17.16 6.72
N ALA A 64 -0.98 -16.81 7.99
CA ALA A 64 -1.38 -15.50 8.51
C ALA A 64 -0.62 -14.39 7.78
N GLU A 65 0.70 -14.55 7.62
CA GLU A 65 1.52 -13.59 6.91
C GLU A 65 1.10 -13.46 5.43
N ALA A 66 0.75 -14.56 4.77
CA ALA A 66 0.23 -14.50 3.41
C ALA A 66 -1.12 -13.77 3.33
N MET A 67 -2.00 -13.97 4.31
CA MET A 67 -3.29 -13.29 4.40
C MET A 67 -3.13 -11.79 4.63
N ASP A 68 -2.40 -11.40 5.66
CA ASP A 68 -2.24 -10.00 6.05
C ASP A 68 -1.66 -9.20 4.89
N ARG A 69 -0.58 -9.71 4.27
CA ARG A 69 0.01 -9.07 3.08
C ARG A 69 -0.97 -8.97 1.92
N ALA A 70 -1.77 -10.01 1.68
CA ALA A 70 -2.73 -10.00 0.58
C ALA A 70 -3.82 -8.94 0.80
N VAL A 71 -4.25 -8.73 2.06
CA VAL A 71 -5.19 -7.67 2.44
C VAL A 71 -4.55 -6.29 2.24
N ASP A 72 -3.35 -6.07 2.78
CA ASP A 72 -2.63 -4.79 2.66
C ASP A 72 -2.42 -4.38 1.20
N ILE A 73 -2.05 -5.35 0.34
CA ILE A 73 -1.85 -5.11 -1.09
C ILE A 73 -3.18 -4.79 -1.79
N GLU A 74 -4.25 -5.52 -1.48
CA GLU A 74 -5.57 -5.27 -2.08
C GLU A 74 -6.11 -3.89 -1.67
N GLU A 75 -5.95 -3.50 -0.40
CA GLU A 75 -6.32 -2.18 0.10
C GLU A 75 -5.49 -1.08 -0.57
N SER A 76 -4.17 -1.24 -0.64
CA SER A 76 -3.27 -0.28 -1.31
C SER A 76 -3.63 -0.09 -2.79
N LEU A 77 -4.03 -1.16 -3.49
CA LEU A 77 -4.45 -1.09 -4.89
C LEU A 77 -5.80 -0.40 -5.07
N LEU A 78 -6.71 -0.53 -4.09
CA LEU A 78 -7.98 0.19 -4.08
C LEU A 78 -7.77 1.68 -3.77
N GLU A 79 -6.89 2.02 -2.83
CA GLU A 79 -6.54 3.40 -2.49
C GLU A 79 -5.84 4.12 -3.64
N ALA A 80 -4.94 3.46 -4.35
CA ALA A 80 -4.26 4.02 -5.52
C ALA A 80 -5.23 4.37 -6.68
N GLN A 81 -6.42 3.74 -6.70
CA GLN A 81 -7.47 4.01 -7.68
C GLN A 81 -8.50 5.04 -7.20
N ALA A 82 -8.47 5.43 -5.93
CA ALA A 82 -9.28 6.53 -5.44
C ALA A 82 -8.74 7.86 -6.02
N PRO A 83 -9.62 8.80 -6.40
CA PRO A 83 -9.18 10.17 -6.66
C PRO A 83 -8.50 10.67 -5.39
N VAL A 84 -7.18 10.86 -5.45
CA VAL A 84 -6.42 11.57 -4.43
C VAL A 84 -7.10 12.91 -4.22
N GLN A 85 -7.92 13.04 -3.17
CA GLN A 85 -8.20 14.36 -2.65
C GLN A 85 -6.85 14.90 -2.20
N PRO A 86 -6.39 16.05 -2.71
CA PRO A 86 -5.13 16.64 -2.26
C PRO A 86 -5.33 17.07 -0.81
N LEU A 87 -5.06 16.16 0.12
CA LEU A 87 -4.99 16.48 1.54
C LEU A 87 -3.70 17.27 1.74
N VAL A 88 -3.90 18.59 1.73
CA VAL A 88 -2.98 19.66 2.12
C VAL A 88 -1.62 19.65 1.42
N ARG A 89 -1.50 20.54 0.43
CA ARG A 89 -0.27 21.26 0.11
C ARG A 89 0.26 21.88 1.42
N ARG A 90 1.02 21.12 2.18
CA ARG A 90 1.81 21.62 3.31
C ARG A 90 2.81 22.56 2.66
N THR A 91 2.53 23.86 2.79
CA THR A 91 3.34 24.96 2.29
C THR A 91 4.75 24.82 2.86
N PHE A 92 5.62 24.14 2.14
CA PHE A 92 7.06 24.34 2.26
C PHE A 92 7.38 25.53 1.38
N GLN A 93 7.46 26.72 1.99
CA GLN A 93 8.13 27.82 1.33
C GLN A 93 9.62 27.45 1.23
N PRO A 94 10.23 27.41 0.04
CA PRO A 94 11.67 27.35 -0.04
C PRO A 94 12.19 28.71 0.43
N VAL A 95 12.99 28.70 1.49
CA VAL A 95 13.76 29.88 1.90
C VAL A 95 14.73 30.15 0.76
N GLN A 96 14.44 31.17 -0.06
CA GLN A 96 15.33 31.61 -1.12
C GLN A 96 16.47 32.40 -0.48
N ASP A 97 17.57 31.72 -0.21
CA ASP A 97 18.86 32.33 0.06
C ASP A 97 19.61 32.57 -1.27
N VAL A 98 20.16 33.78 -1.38
CA VAL A 98 21.24 34.22 -2.30
C VAL A 98 20.90 34.49 -3.78
N SER A 99 20.93 35.79 -4.17
CA SER A 99 22.04 36.35 -5.01
C SER A 99 21.78 37.80 -5.47
N GLN A 100 22.66 38.70 -5.04
CA GLN A 100 23.26 39.81 -5.79
C GLN A 100 22.44 40.51 -6.91
N SER A 101 22.02 41.74 -6.64
CA SER A 101 21.84 42.77 -7.67
C SER A 101 22.65 44.00 -7.28
N PHE A 102 23.90 44.03 -7.75
CA PHE A 102 24.65 45.27 -7.92
C PHE A 102 23.98 46.08 -9.02
N GLN A 103 23.54 47.30 -8.71
CA GLN A 103 23.59 48.43 -9.64
C GLN A 103 23.37 49.74 -8.88
N SER A 104 24.44 50.53 -8.77
CA SER A 104 24.35 51.97 -8.47
C SER A 104 23.84 52.71 -9.71
N PRO A 105 23.23 53.89 -9.54
CA PRO A 105 23.85 55.06 -10.14
C PRO A 105 23.85 56.30 -9.24
N LEU A 106 24.78 57.19 -9.62
CA LEU A 106 25.16 58.44 -8.98
C LEU A 106 24.04 59.47 -8.82
N GLY A 107 24.19 60.24 -7.74
CA GLY A 107 24.14 61.71 -7.79
C GLY A 107 22.79 62.36 -7.49
N SER A 108 22.69 63.00 -6.34
CA SER A 108 22.53 64.46 -6.26
C SER A 108 22.62 64.92 -4.81
N GLN A 109 23.51 65.89 -4.62
CA GLN A 109 23.70 66.67 -3.41
C GLN A 109 22.41 67.41 -3.03
N GLN A 110 22.24 67.70 -1.73
CA GLN A 110 21.86 69.00 -1.15
C GLN A 110 21.28 68.75 0.26
N SER A 111 22.08 68.91 1.32
CA SER A 111 22.24 70.15 2.09
C SER A 111 20.95 70.59 2.80
N ASN A 112 20.84 70.38 4.11
CA ASN A 112 21.06 71.47 5.06
C ASN A 112 20.99 71.00 6.53
N LEU A 113 21.71 71.76 7.35
CA LEU A 113 21.92 71.60 8.76
C LEU A 113 20.67 71.98 9.58
N GLN A 114 20.62 71.45 10.80
CA GLN A 114 20.65 72.22 12.06
C GLN A 114 19.46 71.96 13.02
N ASN A 115 19.84 71.45 14.20
CA ASN A 115 19.20 71.51 15.53
C ASN A 115 17.77 70.98 15.70
#